data_AF-A0A316HVW5-F1
#
_entry.id   AF-A0A316HVW5-F1
#
_cell.length_a   1.000
_cell.length_b   1.000
_cell.length_c   1.000
_cell.angle_alpha   90.00
_cell.angle_beta   90.00
_cell.angle_gamma   90.00
#
_symmetry.space_group_name_H-M   'P 1'
#
loop_
_entity.id
_entity.type
_entity.pdbx_description
1 polymer ?
#
loop_
_entity_poly.entity_id
_entity_poly.type
_entity_poly.pdbx_seq_one_letter_code
_entity_poly.pdbx_strand_id
1 'polypeptide(L)'
;MGLAEHEKRELDAIEQHLAQEDPAFATKLSSPRWHLRLSGTALFVIGLLTTYVAGLTLLAAGVTVSSWPVIAIGAAVTAIFPMKVALRAMREQASPDSPSG
;
A
#
# COMPACT_ATOMS: atom_id res chain seq x y z
N MET A 1 -16.73 -10.53 -17.42
CA MET A 1 -16.91 -9.10 -17.06
C MET A 1 -18.33 -8.63 -17.44
N GLY A 2 -19.39 -9.21 -16.87
CA GLY A 2 -20.78 -8.87 -17.22
C GLY A 2 -21.77 -8.80 -16.05
N LEU A 3 -21.37 -9.25 -14.85
CA LEU A 3 -22.20 -9.20 -13.64
C LEU A 3 -22.09 -7.85 -12.90
N ALA A 4 -20.94 -7.19 -12.98
CA ALA A 4 -20.67 -5.92 -12.30
C ALA A 4 -21.50 -4.74 -12.85
N GLU A 5 -21.94 -4.81 -14.11
CA GLU A 5 -22.72 -3.73 -14.74
C GLU A 5 -24.20 -3.80 -14.33
N HIS A 6 -24.71 -5.00 -14.06
CA HIS A 6 -26.07 -5.19 -13.57
C HIS A 6 -26.18 -4.83 -12.08
N GLU A 7 -25.23 -5.29 -11.25
CA GLU A 7 -25.13 -4.89 -9.84
C GLU A 7 -24.93 -3.38 -9.70
N LYS A 8 -24.11 -2.76 -10.54
CA LYS A 8 -23.95 -1.29 -10.55
C LYS A 8 -25.26 -0.59 -10.84
N ARG A 9 -26.05 -1.09 -11.79
CA ARG A 9 -27.31 -0.45 -12.19
C ARG A 9 -28.38 -0.59 -11.11
N GLU A 10 -28.40 -1.68 -10.34
CA GLU A 10 -29.27 -1.81 -9.17
C GLU A 10 -28.80 -0.91 -8.01
N LEU A 11 -27.48 -0.77 -7.80
CA LEU A 11 -26.93 0.11 -6.77
C LEU A 11 -27.21 1.59 -7.07
N ASP A 12 -27.11 1.98 -8.34
CA ASP A 12 -27.41 3.33 -8.84
C ASP A 12 -28.90 3.69 -8.64
N ALA A 13 -29.79 2.70 -8.80
CA ALA A 13 -31.22 2.86 -8.54
C ALA A 13 -31.52 3.04 -7.04
N ILE A 14 -30.81 2.34 -6.16
CA ILE A 14 -30.92 2.50 -4.69
C ILE A 14 -30.35 3.86 -4.26
N GLU A 15 -29.24 4.31 -4.86
CA GLU A 15 -28.63 5.62 -4.58
C GLU A 15 -29.58 6.77 -4.99
N GLN A 16 -30.25 6.64 -6.13
CA GLN A 16 -31.22 7.62 -6.59
C GLN A 16 -32.48 7.68 -5.70
N HIS A 17 -32.88 6.55 -5.12
CA HIS A 17 -33.99 6.50 -4.16
C HIS A 17 -33.60 7.10 -2.79
N LEU A 18 -32.41 6.80 -2.28
CA LEU A 18 -31.88 7.37 -1.03
C LEU A 18 -31.59 8.88 -1.12
N ALA A 19 -31.17 9.38 -2.29
CA ALA A 19 -30.89 10.80 -2.50
C ALA A 19 -32.15 11.68 -2.46
N GLN A 20 -33.33 11.12 -2.74
CA GLN A 20 -34.60 11.83 -2.60
C GLN A 20 -35.08 11.91 -1.15
N GLU A 21 -34.76 10.92 -0.30
CA GLU A 21 -35.26 10.88 1.08
C GLU A 21 -34.37 11.62 2.09
N ASP A 22 -33.04 11.68 1.92
CA ASP A 22 -32.17 12.40 2.85
C ASP A 22 -30.87 12.97 2.21
N PRO A 23 -30.81 14.29 1.92
CA PRO A 23 -29.63 14.93 1.33
C PRO A 23 -28.39 14.93 2.24
N ALA A 24 -28.56 14.69 3.55
CA ALA A 24 -27.46 14.61 4.51
C ALA A 24 -26.74 13.25 4.49
N PHE A 25 -27.38 12.18 3.99
CA PHE A 25 -26.71 10.89 3.75
C PHE A 25 -25.88 10.91 2.47
N ALA A 26 -26.35 11.59 1.43
CA ALA A 26 -25.59 11.78 0.19
C ALA A 26 -24.25 12.49 0.45
N THR A 27 -24.20 13.46 1.36
CA THR A 27 -22.95 14.15 1.75
C THR A 27 -22.01 13.27 2.58
N LYS A 28 -22.56 12.34 3.38
CA LYS A 28 -21.77 11.39 4.17
C LYS A 28 -21.22 10.22 3.35
N LEU A 29 -21.95 9.78 2.32
CA LEU A 29 -21.51 8.74 1.38
C LEU A 29 -20.57 9.28 0.29
N SER A 30 -20.82 10.51 -0.20
CA SER A 30 -19.94 11.22 -1.15
C SER A 30 -18.71 11.86 -0.51
N SER A 31 -18.44 11.59 0.77
CA SER A 31 -17.14 11.86 1.36
C SER A 31 -16.32 10.59 1.27
N PRO A 32 -15.65 10.28 0.13
CA PRO A 32 -14.75 9.16 0.11
C PRO A 32 -13.67 9.56 1.10
N ARG A 33 -13.51 8.80 2.19
CA ARG A 33 -12.35 8.91 3.07
C ARG A 33 -11.08 8.42 2.37
N TRP A 34 -10.89 8.79 1.09
CA TRP A 34 -9.69 8.60 0.29
C TRP A 34 -8.47 9.24 0.95
N HIS A 35 -8.65 10.27 1.77
CA HIS A 35 -7.56 10.86 2.55
C HIS A 35 -6.91 9.87 3.54
N LEU A 36 -7.62 8.80 3.96
CA LEU A 36 -7.04 7.74 4.81
C LEU A 36 -6.39 6.61 4.02
N ARG A 37 -6.79 6.35 2.77
CA ARG A 37 -6.20 5.28 1.95
C ARG A 37 -4.87 5.68 1.33
N LEU A 38 -4.65 6.97 1.08
CA LEU A 38 -3.35 7.47 0.61
C LEU A 38 -2.29 7.46 1.72
N SER A 39 -2.71 7.57 2.99
CA SER A 39 -1.82 7.56 4.15
C SER A 39 -0.99 6.28 4.23
N GLY A 40 -1.60 5.10 4.01
CA GLY A 40 -0.89 3.82 4.12
C GLY A 40 0.27 3.69 3.12
N THR A 41 0.03 3.95 1.83
CA THR A 41 1.06 3.87 0.79
C THR A 41 2.10 4.97 0.94
N ALA A 42 1.69 6.21 1.23
CA ALA A 42 2.63 7.31 1.42
C ALA A 42 3.54 7.07 2.64
N LEU A 43 2.99 6.67 3.79
CA LEU A 43 3.76 6.31 4.99
C LEU A 43 4.69 5.12 4.71
N PHE A 44 4.25 4.16 3.91
CA PHE A 44 5.08 3.03 3.51
C PHE A 44 6.28 3.46 2.66
N VAL A 45 6.06 4.32 1.66
CA VAL A 45 7.13 4.86 0.81
C VAL A 45 8.12 5.69 1.65
N ILE A 46 7.61 6.52 2.57
CA ILE A 46 8.44 7.29 3.50
C ILE A 46 9.24 6.36 4.41
N GLY A 47 8.63 5.33 4.97
CA GLY A 47 9.30 4.31 5.79
C GLY A 47 10.38 3.55 5.02
N LEU A 48 10.13 3.22 3.76
CA LEU A 48 11.11 2.57 2.88
C LEU A 48 12.30 3.48 2.60
N LEU A 49 12.06 4.74 2.22
CA LEU A 49 13.10 5.73 1.95
C LEU A 49 13.95 6.01 3.19
N THR A 50 13.31 6.24 4.34
CA THR A 50 14.02 6.52 5.60
C THR A 50 14.87 5.34 6.05
N THR A 51 14.34 4.11 5.98
CA THR A 51 15.09 2.90 6.32
C THR A 51 16.28 2.69 5.38
N TYR A 52 16.10 2.96 4.08
CA TYR A 52 17.17 2.85 3.08
C TYR A 52 18.30 3.86 3.34
N VAL A 53 17.94 5.13 3.58
CA VAL A 53 18.92 6.19 3.90
C VAL A 53 19.65 5.87 5.20
N ALA A 54 18.95 5.41 6.24
CA ALA A 54 19.56 5.02 7.52
C ALA A 54 20.51 3.82 7.38
N GLY A 55 20.15 2.82 6.57
CA GLY A 55 21.00 1.67 6.30
C GLY A 55 22.30 2.06 5.57
N LEU A 56 22.18 2.95 4.57
CA LEU A 56 23.32 3.50 3.82
C LEU A 56 24.25 4.36 4.70
N THR A 57 23.71 5.24 5.54
CA THR A 57 24.53 6.05 6.45
C THR A 57 25.25 5.16 7.46
N LEU A 58 24.60 4.13 7.98
CA LEU A 58 25.23 3.16 8.88
C LEU A 58 26.34 2.37 8.18
N LEU A 59 26.12 1.94 6.94
CA LEU A 59 27.13 1.27 6.11
C LEU A 59 28.35 2.18 5.89
N ALA A 60 28.12 3.42 5.47
CA ALA A 60 29.18 4.40 5.23
C ALA A 60 29.98 4.72 6.52
N ALA A 61 29.30 4.87 7.65
CA ALA A 61 29.92 5.04 8.95
C ALA A 61 30.75 3.80 9.34
N GLY A 62 30.22 2.59 9.12
CA GLY A 62 30.93 1.34 9.39
C GLY A 62 32.21 1.19 8.57
N VAL A 63 32.17 1.57 7.29
CA VAL A 63 33.36 1.62 6.41
C VAL A 63 34.38 2.64 6.93
N THR A 64 33.93 3.81 7.36
CA THR A 64 34.81 4.87 7.89
C THR A 64 35.53 4.43 9.17
N VAL A 65 34.85 3.67 10.03
CA VAL A 65 35.40 3.13 11.29
C VAL A 65 36.14 1.80 11.05
N SER A 66 36.16 1.27 9.82
CA SER A 66 36.72 -0.04 9.45
C SER A 66 36.20 -1.19 10.33
N SER A 67 34.96 -1.10 10.78
CA SER A 67 34.34 -2.05 11.71
C SER A 67 33.41 -2.99 10.95
N TRP A 68 33.89 -4.20 10.67
CA TRP A 68 33.15 -5.27 10.00
C TRP A 68 31.73 -5.51 10.58
N PRO A 69 31.52 -5.56 11.92
CA PRO A 69 30.19 -5.76 12.49
C PRO A 69 29.19 -4.67 12.10
N VAL A 70 29.62 -3.40 12.05
CA VAL A 70 28.75 -2.26 11.72
C VAL A 70 28.36 -2.31 10.24
N ILE A 71 29.31 -2.67 9.37
CA ILE A 71 29.06 -2.86 7.94
C ILE A 71 28.04 -3.98 7.71
N ALA A 72 28.19 -5.12 8.39
CA ALA A 72 27.26 -6.23 8.28
C ALA A 72 25.82 -5.86 8.70
N ILE A 73 25.68 -5.09 9.79
CA ILE A 73 24.37 -4.62 10.26
C ILE A 73 23.76 -3.64 9.25
N GLY A 74 24.53 -2.66 8.75
CA GLY A 74 24.07 -1.72 7.73
C GLY A 74 23.60 -2.41 6.46
N ALA A 75 24.36 -3.39 5.96
CA ALA A 75 23.99 -4.20 4.80
C ALA A 75 22.72 -5.02 5.04
N ALA A 76 22.60 -5.66 6.20
CA ALA A 76 21.43 -6.46 6.55
C ALA A 76 20.15 -5.61 6.62
N VAL A 77 20.19 -4.45 7.27
CA VAL A 77 19.04 -3.54 7.35
C VAL A 77 18.63 -3.04 5.97
N THR A 78 19.61 -2.65 5.14
CA THR A 78 19.38 -2.14 3.79
C THR A 78 18.80 -3.22 2.86
N ALA A 79 19.15 -4.50 3.05
CA ALA A 79 18.72 -5.59 2.16
C ALA A 79 17.41 -6.27 2.61
N ILE A 80 17.24 -6.54 3.91
CA ILE A 80 16.13 -7.36 4.42
C ILE A 80 14.79 -6.64 4.28
N PHE A 81 14.76 -5.33 4.58
CA PHE A 81 13.53 -4.56 4.54
C PHE A 81 12.92 -4.49 3.12
N PRO A 82 13.64 -4.04 2.06
CA PRO A 82 13.09 -4.03 0.70
C PRO A 82 12.83 -5.45 0.18
N MET A 83 13.62 -6.45 0.57
CA MET A 83 13.36 -7.84 0.20
C MET A 83 12.01 -8.33 0.71
N LYS A 84 11.66 -8.07 1.98
CA LYS A 84 10.35 -8.44 2.54
C LYS A 84 9.20 -7.69 1.88
N VAL A 85 9.42 -6.42 1.54
CA VAL A 85 8.46 -5.60 0.78
C VAL A 85 8.22 -6.20 -0.61
N ALA A 86 9.27 -6.54 -1.34
CA ALA A 86 9.18 -7.16 -2.65
C ALA A 86 8.46 -8.52 -2.59
N LEU A 87 8.81 -9.36 -1.61
CA LEU A 87 8.13 -10.65 -1.40
C LEU A 87 6.63 -10.49 -1.11
N ARG A 88 6.24 -9.47 -0.34
CA ARG A 88 4.83 -9.18 -0.09
C ARG A 88 4.11 -8.73 -1.36
N ALA A 89 4.71 -7.82 -2.13
CA ALA A 89 4.15 -7.35 -3.39
C ALA A 89 4.00 -8.48 -4.42
N MET A 90 4.97 -9.41 -4.48
CA MET A 90 4.90 -10.58 -5.35
C MET A 90 3.81 -11.58 -4.91
N ARG A 91 3.60 -11.75 -3.61
CA ARG A 91 2.49 -12.59 -3.10
C ARG A 91 1.12 -12.03 -3.45
N GLU A 92 0.96 -10.71 -3.43
CA GLU A 92 -0.28 -10.04 -3.82
C GLU A 92 -0.54 -10.17 -5.34
N GLN A 93 0.51 -10.28 -6.17
CA GLN A 93 0.42 -10.49 -7.61
C GLN A 93 0.28 -11.95 -8.05
N ALA A 94 0.50 -12.93 -7.16
CA ALA A 94 0.35 -14.35 -7.48
C ALA A 94 -1.10 -14.86 -7.31
N SER A 95 -2.04 -13.99 -6.93
CA SER A 95 -3.47 -14.32 -6.77
C SER A 95 -4.44 -13.93 -7.92
N PRO A 96 -4.04 -13.44 -9.11
CA PRO A 96 -4.95 -13.30 -10.24
C PRO A 96 -4.95 -14.57 -11.09
N ASP A 97 -6.14 -15.17 -11.18
CA ASP A 97 -6.60 -16.02 -12.28
C ASP A 97 -6.08 -17.48 -12.33
N SER A 98 -6.74 -18.34 -11.55
CA SER A 98 -7.01 -19.73 -11.97
C SER A 98 -8.39 -19.78 -12.64
N PRO A 99 -8.50 -19.66 -13.98
CA PRO A 99 -9.68 -20.12 -14.70
C PRO A 99 -9.57 -21.65 -14.83
N SER A 100 -10.23 -22.38 -13.93
CA SER A 100 -10.52 -23.80 -14.14
C SER A 100 -11.56 -23.91 -15.25
N GLY A 101 -11.12 -24.41 -16.41
CA GLY A 101 -12.00 -24.90 -17.48
C GLY A 101 -12.76 -26.16 -17.10
#